data_AF-K3WFP5-F1
#
_entry.id   AF-K3WFP5-F1
#
_cell.length_a   1.000
_cell.length_b   1.000
_cell.length_c   1.000
_cell.angle_alpha   90.00
_cell.angle_beta   90.00
_cell.angle_gamma   90.00
#
_symmetry.space_group_name_H-M   'P 1'
#
loop_
_entity.id
_entity.type
_entity.pdbx_description
1 polymer ?
#
loop_
_entity_poly.entity_id
_entity_poly.type
_entity_poly.pdbx_seq_one_letter_code
_entity_poly.pdbx_strand_id
1 'polypeptide(L)'
;MLLNYVLFWMMVAEAMICLVISLPFGQKISQKIIQFLTSRLGGKDSNASMAVTIILALVSILFLSDVSTVYKHHSRDTVLSDGMRIRLLAAQRDMYISGFCLFLFLLLRLVYTSMDKNIRLEKSLGAMKKQAEGASAGYKGLLEENESMKKQLAKVHALLGSIKSNDDNDDDVDDDKKKANVLAKLIEENTYLTTKLETAKHDLKLAENKVEIVKKQAEGQSSAFMKLMDEKTEADKHLQLTKTQQETIAQQQKEISELKNERDALKSQIQDYDFMFAEAKKKAE
;
A
#
# COMPACT_ATOMS: atom_id res chain seq x y z
N MET A 1 -13.84 -36.27 -18.21
CA MET A 1 -12.54 -36.60 -18.84
C MET A 1 -11.79 -35.36 -19.30
N LEU A 2 -12.36 -34.49 -20.15
CA LEU A 2 -11.69 -33.25 -20.60
C LEU A 2 -11.30 -32.31 -19.44
N LEU A 3 -12.19 -32.10 -18.47
CA LEU A 3 -11.93 -31.26 -17.29
C LEU A 3 -10.70 -31.74 -16.49
N ASN A 4 -10.61 -33.05 -16.24
CA ASN A 4 -9.49 -33.64 -15.50
C ASN A 4 -8.17 -33.48 -16.26
N TYR A 5 -8.20 -33.53 -17.58
CA TYR A 5 -7.01 -33.31 -18.42
C TYR A 5 -6.56 -31.84 -18.35
N VAL A 6 -7.51 -30.90 -18.39
CA VAL A 6 -7.23 -29.46 -18.23
C VAL A 6 -6.65 -29.16 -16.85
N LEU A 7 -7.25 -29.71 -15.79
CA LEU A 7 -6.75 -29.54 -14.42
C LEU A 7 -5.35 -30.14 -14.24
N PHE A 8 -5.09 -31.29 -14.85
CA PHE A 8 -3.76 -31.91 -14.80
C PHE A 8 -2.70 -31.03 -15.49
N TRP A 9 -2.98 -30.49 -16.68
CA TRP A 9 -2.05 -29.59 -17.35
C TRP A 9 -1.86 -28.27 -16.61
N MET A 10 -2.92 -27.74 -16.00
CA MET A 10 -2.85 -26.57 -15.13
C MET A 10 -1.94 -26.85 -13.93
N MET A 11 -2.09 -27.99 -13.26
CA MET A 11 -1.24 -28.42 -12.14
C MET A 11 0.24 -28.49 -12.53
N VAL A 12 0.54 -29.11 -13.67
CA VAL A 12 1.91 -29.26 -14.18
C VAL A 12 2.50 -27.89 -14.48
N ALA A 13 1.74 -26.98 -15.10
CA ALA A 13 2.17 -25.63 -15.38
C ALA A 13 2.45 -24.85 -14.09
N GLU A 14 1.55 -24.90 -13.10
CA GLU A 14 1.73 -24.24 -11.80
C GLU A 14 2.93 -24.81 -11.03
N ALA A 15 3.11 -26.13 -11.03
CA ALA A 15 4.24 -26.79 -10.39
C ALA A 15 5.57 -26.39 -11.03
N MET A 16 5.63 -26.28 -12.36
CA MET A 16 6.80 -25.79 -13.08
C MET A 16 7.10 -24.32 -12.74
N ILE A 17 6.07 -23.47 -12.66
CA ILE A 17 6.26 -22.07 -12.25
C ILE A 17 6.76 -21.98 -10.81
N CYS A 18 6.20 -22.76 -9.88
CA CYS A 18 6.68 -22.85 -8.51
C CYS A 18 8.15 -23.29 -8.43
N LEU A 19 8.55 -24.30 -9.21
CA LEU A 19 9.94 -24.76 -9.27
C LEU A 19 10.88 -23.68 -9.79
N VAL A 20 10.49 -22.98 -10.86
CA VAL A 20 11.29 -21.88 -11.44
C VAL A 20 11.46 -20.74 -10.43
N ILE A 21 10.41 -20.41 -9.66
CA ILE A 21 10.46 -19.35 -8.65
C ILE A 21 11.26 -19.79 -7.41
N SER A 22 11.20 -21.07 -7.04
CA SER A 22 11.92 -21.62 -5.88
C SER A 22 13.43 -21.75 -6.11
N LEU A 23 13.89 -21.72 -7.36
CA LEU A 23 15.32 -21.75 -7.67
C LEU A 23 15.98 -20.40 -7.38
N PRO A 24 17.19 -20.38 -6.78
CA PRO A 24 17.89 -19.15 -6.41
C PRO A 24 18.22 -18.25 -7.63
N PHE A 25 18.38 -18.83 -8.82
CA PHE A 25 18.55 -18.09 -10.07
C PHE A 25 17.26 -17.41 -10.57
N GLY A 26 16.10 -17.80 -10.04
CA GLY A 26 14.80 -17.25 -10.39
C GLY A 26 14.61 -15.82 -9.90
N GLN A 27 15.30 -15.33 -8.87
CA GLN A 27 14.97 -14.04 -8.26
C GLN A 27 14.97 -12.84 -9.23
N LYS A 28 15.97 -12.74 -10.12
CA LYS A 28 16.02 -11.66 -11.14
C LYS A 28 14.98 -11.82 -12.25
N ILE A 29 14.69 -13.07 -12.62
CA ILE A 29 13.70 -13.40 -13.66
C ILE A 29 12.29 -13.18 -13.11
N SER A 30 12.01 -13.66 -11.90
CA SER A 30 10.79 -13.45 -11.13
C SER A 30 10.51 -11.97 -10.90
N GLN A 31 11.52 -11.16 -10.56
CA GLN A 31 11.34 -9.70 -10.46
C GLN A 31 10.89 -9.08 -11.79
N LYS A 32 11.47 -9.50 -12.92
CA LYS A 32 11.07 -9.02 -14.27
C LYS A 32 9.68 -9.52 -14.68
N ILE A 33 9.38 -10.80 -14.44
CA ILE A 33 8.07 -11.40 -14.72
C ILE A 33 7.00 -10.72 -13.88
N ILE A 34 7.27 -10.45 -12.60
CA ILE A 34 6.33 -9.79 -11.71
C ILE A 34 6.17 -8.32 -12.09
N GLN A 35 7.23 -7.60 -12.47
CA GLN A 35 7.07 -6.24 -13.00
C GLN A 35 6.25 -6.22 -14.30
N PHE A 36 6.45 -7.19 -15.19
CA PHE A 36 5.66 -7.34 -16.41
C PHE A 36 4.20 -7.71 -16.09
N LEU A 37 3.99 -8.61 -15.13
CA LEU A 37 2.67 -9.04 -14.67
C LEU A 37 1.95 -7.90 -13.95
N THR A 38 2.60 -7.14 -13.09
CA THR A 38 2.08 -5.92 -12.48
C THR A 38 1.85 -4.83 -13.53
N SER A 39 2.63 -4.73 -14.60
CA SER A 39 2.35 -3.76 -15.66
C SER A 39 1.17 -4.14 -16.53
N ARG A 40 0.89 -5.45 -16.69
CA ARG A 40 -0.19 -5.96 -17.54
C ARG A 40 -1.48 -6.26 -16.78
N LEU A 41 -1.38 -6.62 -15.50
CA LEU A 41 -2.48 -6.94 -14.59
C LEU A 41 -2.63 -5.93 -13.44
N GLY A 42 -1.63 -5.10 -13.15
CA GLY A 42 -1.54 -4.34 -11.90
C GLY A 42 -2.17 -2.96 -11.96
N GLY A 43 -3.49 -2.94 -11.99
CA GLY A 43 -4.23 -2.02 -11.13
C GLY A 43 -4.74 -2.83 -9.94
N LYS A 44 -4.73 -2.27 -8.73
CA LYS A 44 -5.40 -2.88 -7.57
C LYS A 44 -6.91 -3.13 -7.88
N ASP A 45 -7.44 -2.37 -8.83
CA ASP A 45 -8.81 -2.43 -9.38
C ASP A 45 -8.88 -2.94 -10.84
N SER A 46 -7.85 -3.61 -11.34
CA SER A 46 -7.87 -4.15 -12.70
C SER A 46 -8.77 -5.39 -12.79
N ASN A 47 -9.49 -5.52 -13.91
CA ASN A 47 -10.30 -6.70 -14.26
C ASN A 47 -9.54 -8.03 -14.08
N ALA A 48 -8.21 -8.00 -14.18
CA ALA A 48 -7.38 -9.19 -14.01
C ALA A 48 -7.25 -9.68 -12.55
N SER A 49 -7.15 -8.78 -11.56
CA SER A 49 -7.08 -9.19 -10.15
C SER A 49 -8.42 -9.78 -9.68
N MET A 50 -9.52 -9.22 -10.21
CA MET A 50 -10.87 -9.74 -10.04
C MET A 50 -11.02 -11.11 -10.71
N ALA A 51 -10.59 -11.27 -11.97
CA ALA A 51 -10.63 -12.55 -12.67
C ALA A 51 -9.84 -13.65 -11.95
N VAL A 52 -8.63 -13.36 -11.46
CA VAL A 52 -7.81 -14.31 -10.67
C VAL A 52 -8.53 -14.71 -9.38
N THR A 53 -9.24 -13.79 -8.72
CA THR A 53 -10.01 -14.08 -7.51
C THR A 53 -11.26 -14.92 -7.81
N ILE A 54 -11.94 -14.67 -8.95
CA ILE A 54 -13.07 -15.48 -9.42
C ILE A 54 -12.61 -16.90 -9.76
N ILE A 55 -11.48 -17.04 -10.47
CA ILE A 55 -10.90 -18.35 -10.81
C ILE A 55 -10.54 -19.12 -9.53
N LEU A 56 -9.93 -18.46 -8.53
CA LEU A 56 -9.66 -19.07 -7.24
C LEU A 56 -10.94 -19.56 -6.55
N ALA A 57 -11.99 -18.74 -6.55
CA ALA A 57 -13.27 -19.12 -5.96
C ALA A 57 -13.90 -20.32 -6.67
N LEU A 58 -13.83 -20.36 -8.01
CA LEU A 58 -14.33 -21.47 -8.83
C LEU A 58 -13.55 -22.76 -8.53
N VAL A 59 -12.22 -22.72 -8.53
CA VAL A 59 -11.37 -23.88 -8.18
C VAL A 59 -11.64 -24.35 -6.76
N SER A 60 -11.90 -23.43 -5.83
CA SER A 60 -12.24 -23.76 -4.45
C SER A 60 -13.59 -24.47 -4.35
N ILE A 61 -14.61 -24.00 -5.06
CA ILE A 61 -15.93 -24.66 -5.14
C ILE A 61 -15.79 -26.05 -5.77
N LEU A 62 -14.97 -26.19 -6.82
CA LEU A 62 -14.73 -27.48 -7.47
C LEU A 62 -14.07 -28.47 -6.50
N PHE A 63 -13.06 -28.02 -5.75
CA PHE A 63 -12.43 -28.83 -4.70
C PHE A 63 -13.43 -29.25 -3.62
N LEU A 64 -14.27 -28.33 -3.14
CA LEU A 64 -15.33 -28.66 -2.17
C LEU A 64 -16.34 -29.68 -2.74
N SER A 65 -16.66 -29.59 -4.03
CA SER A 65 -17.52 -30.55 -4.73
C SER A 65 -16.88 -31.94 -4.79
N ASP A 66 -15.58 -32.02 -5.06
CA ASP A 66 -14.84 -33.28 -5.10
C ASP A 66 -14.76 -33.91 -3.69
N VAL A 67 -14.47 -33.10 -2.66
CA VAL A 67 -14.47 -33.53 -1.25
C VAL A 67 -15.84 -34.04 -0.82
N SER A 68 -16.91 -33.31 -1.14
CA SER A 68 -18.28 -33.72 -0.84
C SER A 68 -18.63 -35.05 -1.53
N THR A 69 -18.17 -35.23 -2.76
CA THR A 69 -18.37 -36.46 -3.53
C THR A 69 -17.64 -37.64 -2.89
N VAL A 70 -16.38 -37.47 -2.49
CA VAL A 70 -15.59 -38.51 -1.80
C VAL A 70 -16.24 -38.87 -0.45
N TYR A 71 -16.64 -37.87 0.35
CA TYR A 71 -17.30 -38.07 1.63
C TYR A 71 -18.61 -38.86 1.48
N LYS A 72 -19.46 -38.49 0.51
CA LYS A 72 -20.74 -39.17 0.23
C LYS A 72 -20.56 -40.62 -0.22
N HIS A 73 -19.50 -40.93 -0.95
CA HIS A 73 -19.19 -42.31 -1.34
C HIS A 73 -18.58 -43.12 -0.17
N HIS A 74 -17.88 -42.46 0.74
CA HIS A 74 -17.31 -43.08 1.93
C HIS A 74 -18.37 -43.41 2.99
N SER A 75 -19.38 -42.55 3.20
CA SER A 75 -20.46 -42.79 4.18
C SER A 75 -21.53 -43.80 3.75
N ARG A 76 -21.43 -44.37 2.53
CA ARG A 76 -22.34 -45.42 2.06
C ARG A 76 -21.72 -46.78 2.36
N ASP A 77 -21.94 -47.26 3.59
CA ASP A 77 -21.48 -48.56 4.15
C ASP A 77 -22.09 -49.81 3.51
N THR A 78 -22.59 -49.72 2.27
CA THR A 78 -23.08 -50.88 1.53
C THR A 78 -21.92 -51.49 0.77
N VAL A 79 -21.45 -52.68 1.21
CA VAL A 79 -20.54 -53.60 0.50
C VAL A 79 -20.21 -53.11 -0.92
N LEU A 80 -19.13 -52.32 -1.05
CA LEU A 80 -18.82 -51.67 -2.31
C LEU A 80 -18.60 -52.76 -3.38
N SER A 81 -19.58 -52.91 -4.28
CA SER A 81 -19.40 -53.55 -5.58
C SER A 81 -18.12 -53.00 -6.22
N ASP A 82 -17.36 -53.83 -6.94
CA ASP A 82 -16.11 -53.41 -7.60
C ASP A 82 -16.29 -52.16 -8.47
N GLY A 83 -17.47 -51.98 -9.09
CA GLY A 83 -17.79 -50.76 -9.84
C GLY A 83 -17.86 -49.48 -8.98
N MET A 84 -18.28 -49.59 -7.71
CA MET A 84 -18.30 -48.46 -6.77
C MET A 84 -16.91 -48.15 -6.22
N ARG A 85 -16.05 -49.16 -6.04
CA ARG A 85 -14.64 -48.97 -5.64
C ARG A 85 -13.86 -48.21 -6.70
N ILE A 86 -14.04 -48.55 -7.97
CA ILE A 86 -13.41 -47.86 -9.09
C ILE A 86 -13.84 -46.38 -9.13
N ARG A 87 -15.13 -46.09 -8.87
CA ARG A 87 -15.64 -44.72 -8.82
C ARG A 87 -15.11 -43.93 -7.62
N LEU A 88 -14.95 -44.57 -6.46
CA LEU A 88 -14.34 -43.96 -5.27
C LEU A 88 -12.88 -43.57 -5.55
N LEU A 89 -12.08 -44.47 -6.14
CA LEU A 89 -10.68 -44.20 -6.48
C LEU A 89 -10.54 -43.08 -7.51
N ALA A 90 -11.46 -43.00 -8.47
CA ALA A 90 -11.52 -41.90 -9.43
C ALA A 90 -11.81 -40.56 -8.74
N ALA A 91 -12.80 -40.53 -7.84
CA ALA A 91 -13.15 -39.32 -7.08
C ALA A 91 -12.02 -38.88 -6.14
N GLN A 92 -11.33 -39.83 -5.50
CA GLN A 92 -10.19 -39.54 -4.62
C GLN A 92 -9.00 -38.94 -5.39
N ARG A 93 -8.69 -39.47 -6.58
CA ARG A 93 -7.67 -38.90 -7.47
C ARG A 93 -8.04 -37.47 -7.88
N ASP A 94 -9.28 -37.26 -8.29
CA ASP A 94 -9.74 -35.95 -8.76
C ASP A 94 -9.70 -34.91 -7.63
N MET A 95 -10.07 -35.29 -6.39
CA MET A 95 -9.92 -34.48 -5.18
C MET A 95 -8.46 -34.10 -4.88
N TYR A 96 -7.51 -35.03 -5.04
CA TYR A 96 -6.10 -34.71 -4.82
C TYR A 96 -5.54 -33.77 -5.88
N ILE A 97 -5.92 -33.95 -7.15
CA ILE A 97 -5.50 -33.06 -8.24
C ILE A 97 -6.06 -31.65 -8.01
N SER A 98 -7.36 -31.51 -7.75
CA SER A 98 -7.96 -30.19 -7.51
C SER A 98 -7.43 -29.53 -6.24
N GLY A 99 -7.17 -30.30 -5.18
CA GLY A 99 -6.56 -29.81 -3.94
C GLY A 99 -5.12 -29.33 -4.12
N PHE A 100 -4.31 -30.06 -4.90
CA PHE A 100 -2.93 -29.65 -5.17
C PHE A 100 -2.86 -28.40 -6.05
N CYS A 101 -3.71 -28.28 -7.07
CA CYS A 101 -3.86 -27.04 -7.84
C CYS A 101 -4.23 -25.86 -6.94
N LEU A 102 -5.22 -26.02 -6.06
CA LEU A 102 -5.64 -24.96 -5.13
C LEU A 102 -4.48 -24.52 -4.23
N PHE A 103 -3.75 -25.49 -3.66
CA PHE A 103 -2.59 -25.23 -2.83
C PHE A 103 -1.48 -24.48 -3.58
N LEU A 104 -1.10 -24.94 -4.77
CA LEU A 104 -0.09 -24.29 -5.59
C LEU A 104 -0.52 -22.88 -6.00
N PHE A 105 -1.78 -22.70 -6.38
CA PHE A 105 -2.32 -21.39 -6.73
C PHE A 105 -2.27 -20.41 -5.55
N LEU A 106 -2.63 -20.86 -4.33
CA LEU A 106 -2.51 -20.04 -3.12
C LEU A 106 -1.05 -19.70 -2.82
N LEU A 107 -0.13 -20.65 -2.96
CA LEU A 107 1.30 -20.40 -2.82
C LEU A 107 1.78 -19.36 -3.84
N LEU A 108 1.38 -19.48 -5.11
CA LEU A 108 1.72 -18.51 -6.15
C LEU A 108 1.22 -17.11 -5.80
N ARG A 109 -0.02 -17.01 -5.32
CA ARG A 109 -0.62 -15.73 -4.89
C ARG A 109 0.13 -15.13 -3.70
N LEU A 110 0.52 -15.95 -2.73
CA LEU A 110 1.31 -15.52 -1.58
C LEU A 110 2.69 -14.99 -2.02
N VAL A 111 3.39 -15.75 -2.86
CA VAL A 111 4.71 -15.40 -3.38
C VAL A 111 4.66 -14.13 -4.23
N TYR A 112 3.68 -14.02 -5.13
CA TYR A 112 3.46 -12.81 -5.93
C TYR A 112 3.25 -11.58 -5.05
N THR A 113 2.35 -11.66 -4.07
CA THR A 113 2.04 -10.55 -3.16
C THR A 113 3.27 -10.17 -2.33
N SER A 114 4.04 -11.16 -1.87
CA SER A 114 5.28 -10.94 -1.12
C SER A 114 6.33 -10.25 -1.98
N MET A 115 6.52 -10.68 -3.23
CA MET A 115 7.49 -10.05 -4.13
C MET A 115 7.07 -8.63 -4.55
N ASP A 116 5.79 -8.36 -4.84
CA ASP A 116 5.34 -6.99 -5.17
C ASP A 116 5.62 -6.02 -4.02
N LYS A 117 5.35 -6.45 -2.77
CA LYS A 117 5.68 -5.68 -1.56
C LYS A 117 7.18 -5.43 -1.47
N ASN A 118 8.01 -6.45 -1.66
CA ASN A 118 9.48 -6.31 -1.63
C ASN A 118 9.99 -5.34 -2.70
N ILE A 119 9.51 -5.44 -3.94
CA ILE A 119 9.90 -4.53 -5.03
C ILE A 119 9.51 -3.08 -4.72
N ARG A 120 8.31 -2.85 -4.15
CA ARG A 120 7.88 -1.51 -3.73
C ARG A 120 8.77 -0.97 -2.61
N LEU A 121 9.14 -1.83 -1.66
CA LEU A 121 10.01 -1.48 -0.55
C LEU A 121 11.42 -1.14 -1.03
N GLU A 122 12.00 -1.95 -1.92
CA GLU A 122 13.31 -1.67 -2.54
C GLU A 122 13.32 -0.34 -3.30
N LYS A 123 12.25 -0.04 -4.05
CA LYS A 123 12.12 1.25 -4.74
C LYS A 123 12.04 2.42 -3.77
N SER A 124 11.26 2.29 -2.68
CA SER A 124 11.14 3.31 -1.65
C SER A 124 12.47 3.53 -0.91
N LEU A 125 13.18 2.45 -0.57
CA LEU A 125 14.49 2.51 0.06
C LEU A 125 15.52 3.17 -0.87
N GLY A 126 15.52 2.83 -2.16
CA GLY A 126 16.38 3.48 -3.16
C GLY A 126 16.11 4.98 -3.28
N ALA A 127 14.85 5.40 -3.28
CA ALA A 127 14.47 6.81 -3.29
C ALA A 127 14.91 7.54 -2.00
N MET A 128 14.68 6.92 -0.84
CA MET A 128 15.09 7.45 0.46
C MET A 128 16.62 7.57 0.58
N LYS A 129 17.36 6.57 0.09
CA LYS A 129 18.82 6.60 0.05
C LYS A 129 19.32 7.76 -0.81
N LYS A 130 18.76 7.94 -2.00
CA LYS A 130 19.11 9.06 -2.88
C LYS A 130 18.76 10.43 -2.25
N GLN A 131 17.65 10.51 -1.52
CA GLN A 131 17.26 11.71 -0.77
C GLN A 131 18.23 11.99 0.38
N ALA A 132 18.64 10.96 1.14
CA ALA A 132 19.61 11.08 2.21
C ALA A 132 21.00 11.47 1.70
N GLU A 133 21.45 10.90 0.58
CA GLU A 133 22.69 11.28 -0.10
C GLU A 133 22.64 12.74 -0.59
N GLY A 134 21.52 13.17 -1.17
CA GLY A 134 21.31 14.57 -1.57
C GLY A 134 21.33 15.55 -0.39
N ALA A 135 20.67 15.20 0.73
CA ALA A 135 20.67 16.00 1.95
C ALA A 135 22.06 16.06 2.60
N SER A 136 22.79 14.94 2.62
CA SER A 136 24.16 14.86 3.15
C SER A 136 25.14 15.69 2.31
N ALA A 137 25.03 15.63 0.98
CA ALA A 137 25.82 16.47 0.08
C ALA A 137 25.52 17.96 0.28
N GLY A 138 24.24 18.35 0.41
CA GLY A 138 23.84 19.71 0.73
C GLY A 138 24.38 20.20 2.09
N TYR A 139 24.32 19.34 3.11
CA TYR A 139 24.88 19.64 4.43
C TYR A 139 26.40 19.84 4.38
N LYS A 140 27.12 19.01 3.63
CA LYS A 140 28.57 19.16 3.46
C LYS A 140 28.94 20.48 2.76
N GLY A 141 28.20 20.87 1.72
CA GLY A 141 28.39 22.17 1.08
C GLY A 141 28.16 23.34 2.04
N LEU A 142 27.10 23.27 2.86
CA LEU A 142 26.81 24.28 3.89
C LEU A 142 27.89 24.38 4.97
N LEU A 143 28.51 23.24 5.31
CA LEU A 143 29.63 23.17 6.26
C LEU A 143 30.88 23.86 5.68
N GLU A 144 31.23 23.56 4.43
CA GLU A 144 32.37 24.15 3.72
C GLU A 144 32.19 25.68 3.54
N GLU A 145 30.98 26.12 3.21
CA GLU A 145 30.65 27.55 3.13
C GLU A 145 30.80 28.23 4.49
N ASN A 146 30.30 27.61 5.57
CA ASN A 146 30.48 28.12 6.94
C ASN A 146 31.95 28.24 7.34
N GLU A 147 32.79 27.24 7.03
CA GLU A 147 34.22 27.29 7.31
C GLU A 147 34.91 28.39 6.50
N SER A 148 34.54 28.59 5.24
CA SER A 148 35.08 29.66 4.40
C SER A 148 34.73 31.05 4.97
N MET A 149 33.48 31.23 5.42
CA MET A 149 33.03 32.47 6.05
C MET A 149 33.75 32.72 7.39
N LYS A 150 33.94 31.69 8.22
CA LYS A 150 34.73 31.81 9.46
C LYS A 150 36.18 32.23 9.19
N LYS A 151 36.82 31.67 8.15
CA LYS A 151 38.19 32.07 7.74
C LYS A 151 38.23 33.53 7.25
N GLN A 152 37.24 33.96 6.48
CA GLN A 152 37.13 35.37 6.07
C GLN A 152 36.94 36.30 7.28
N LEU A 153 36.07 35.93 8.22
CA LEU A 153 35.82 36.71 9.44
C LEU A 153 37.07 36.80 10.33
N ALA A 154 37.82 35.71 10.48
CA ALA A 154 39.08 35.70 11.22
C ALA A 154 40.15 36.59 10.58
N LYS A 155 40.26 36.60 9.24
CA LYS A 155 41.16 37.51 8.50
C LYS A 155 40.77 38.97 8.71
N VAL A 156 39.48 39.29 8.65
CA VAL A 156 38.97 40.65 8.91
C VAL A 156 39.28 41.07 10.35
N HIS A 157 39.07 40.18 11.33
CA HIS A 157 39.37 40.48 12.73
C HIS A 157 40.88 40.66 13.01
N ALA A 158 41.74 39.87 12.36
CA ALA A 158 43.19 40.02 12.46
C ALA A 158 43.69 41.34 11.85
N LEU A 159 43.15 41.73 10.69
CA LEU A 159 43.44 43.02 10.06
C LEU A 159 42.98 44.18 10.96
N LEU A 160 41.79 44.09 11.56
CA LEU A 160 41.27 45.11 12.46
C LEU A 160 42.07 45.21 13.78
N GLY A 161 42.59 44.09 14.28
CA GLY A 161 43.49 44.05 15.43
C GLY A 161 44.85 44.71 15.17
N SER A 162 45.42 44.51 13.97
CA SER A 162 46.70 45.12 13.57
C SER A 162 46.63 46.63 13.35
N ILE A 163 45.44 47.16 13.06
CA ILE A 163 45.20 48.61 12.92
C ILE A 163 45.11 49.28 14.30
N LYS A 164 44.62 48.58 15.33
CA LYS A 164 44.51 49.11 16.70
C LYS A 164 45.84 49.12 17.49
N SER A 165 46.86 48.38 17.06
CA SER A 165 48.14 48.25 17.78
C SER A 165 49.22 49.24 17.32
N ASN A 166 48.94 50.10 16.34
CA ASN A 166 49.90 51.06 15.78
C ASN A 166 49.56 52.53 16.11
N ASP A 167 48.69 52.76 17.09
CA ASP A 167 48.17 54.10 17.45
C ASP A 167 48.82 54.67 18.73
N ASP A 168 50.08 54.33 18.99
CA ASP A 168 50.89 54.94 20.05
C ASP A 168 52.26 55.30 19.45
N ASN A 169 52.41 56.51 18.91
CA ASN A 169 53.56 57.42 19.04
C ASN A 169 53.52 58.53 17.96
N ASP A 170 53.59 59.77 18.45
CA ASP A 170 53.56 61.05 17.74
C ASP A 170 54.85 61.32 16.93
N ASP A 171 54.66 62.00 15.79
CA ASP A 171 55.37 63.22 15.33
C ASP A 171 55.78 63.28 13.83
N ASP A 172 55.32 64.38 13.23
CA ASP A 172 55.83 65.20 12.13
C ASP A 172 55.61 64.87 10.61
N VAL A 173 54.73 65.70 10.03
CA VAL A 173 54.80 66.44 8.74
C VAL A 173 54.57 65.70 7.39
N ASP A 174 54.26 64.41 7.35
CA ASP A 174 53.76 63.75 6.11
C ASP A 174 52.28 63.28 6.21
N ASP A 175 51.56 63.89 7.16
CA ASP A 175 50.37 63.36 7.79
C ASP A 175 49.08 63.56 6.97
N ASP A 176 48.96 64.65 6.22
CA ASP A 176 47.75 64.95 5.45
C ASP A 176 47.53 64.01 4.26
N LYS A 177 48.62 63.54 3.61
CA LYS A 177 48.53 62.59 2.49
C LYS A 177 48.22 61.17 2.95
N LYS A 178 48.78 60.74 4.08
CA LYS A 178 48.48 59.43 4.68
C LYS A 178 47.07 59.40 5.28
N LYS A 179 46.67 60.46 6.01
CA LYS A 179 45.28 60.62 6.50
C LYS A 179 44.28 60.63 5.36
N ALA A 180 44.54 61.35 4.26
CA ALA A 180 43.67 61.34 3.08
C ALA A 180 43.57 59.96 2.40
N ASN A 181 44.67 59.20 2.34
CA ASN A 181 44.66 57.84 1.76
C ASN A 181 43.91 56.84 2.65
N VAL A 182 44.07 56.94 3.97
CA VAL A 182 43.33 56.14 4.95
C VAL A 182 41.85 56.51 4.96
N LEU A 183 41.52 57.80 4.87
CA LEU A 183 40.13 58.27 4.75
C LEU A 183 39.50 57.76 3.45
N ALA A 184 40.22 57.80 2.33
CA ALA A 184 39.75 57.28 1.06
C ALA A 184 39.48 55.77 1.13
N LYS A 185 40.36 54.99 1.78
CA LYS A 185 40.13 53.56 2.05
C LYS A 185 38.95 53.30 2.97
N LEU A 186 38.77 54.10 4.03
CA LEU A 186 37.63 53.98 4.95
C LEU A 186 36.30 54.32 4.27
N ILE A 187 36.32 55.29 3.35
CA ILE A 187 35.16 55.66 2.54
C ILE A 187 34.85 54.54 1.55
N GLU A 188 35.85 54.01 0.86
CA GLU A 188 35.70 52.87 -0.05
C GLU A 188 35.17 51.63 0.68
N GLU A 189 35.72 51.31 1.86
CA GLU A 189 35.26 50.21 2.70
C GLU A 189 33.83 50.44 3.22
N ASN A 190 33.47 51.67 3.62
CA ASN A 190 32.08 51.99 3.97
C ASN A 190 31.14 51.85 2.77
N THR A 191 31.53 52.28 1.58
CA THR A 191 30.70 52.11 0.37
C THR A 191 30.54 50.63 -0.01
N TYR A 192 31.60 49.83 0.16
CA TYR A 192 31.58 48.39 -0.06
C TYR A 192 30.73 47.66 1.00
N LEU A 193 30.88 48.02 2.28
CA LEU A 193 30.05 47.46 3.36
C LEU A 193 28.59 47.86 3.20
N THR A 194 28.30 49.08 2.73
CA THR A 194 26.93 49.56 2.48
C THR A 194 26.30 48.79 1.31
N THR A 195 27.04 48.59 0.21
CA THR A 195 26.55 47.78 -0.91
C THR A 195 26.35 46.32 -0.53
N LYS A 196 27.26 45.73 0.24
CA LYS A 196 27.13 44.34 0.73
C LYS A 196 25.97 44.17 1.71
N LEU A 197 25.70 45.19 2.54
CA LEU A 197 24.57 45.23 3.46
C LEU A 197 23.25 45.36 2.71
N GLU A 198 23.20 46.14 1.63
CA GLU A 198 22.02 46.22 0.75
C GLU A 198 21.78 44.91 -0.01
N THR A 199 22.82 44.23 -0.52
CA THR A 199 22.65 42.90 -1.13
C THR A 199 22.17 41.86 -0.11
N ALA A 200 22.73 41.88 1.11
CA ALA A 200 22.31 40.96 2.16
C ALA A 200 20.85 41.21 2.60
N LYS A 201 20.41 42.49 2.67
CA LYS A 201 18.99 42.83 2.91
C LYS A 201 18.09 42.34 1.78
N HIS A 202 18.53 42.45 0.53
CA HIS A 202 17.76 41.97 -0.61
C HIS A 202 17.61 40.44 -0.58
N ASP A 203 18.69 39.72 -0.28
CA ASP A 203 18.68 38.25 -0.16
C ASP A 203 17.85 37.80 1.05
N LEU A 204 17.89 38.56 2.16
CA LEU A 204 17.05 38.31 3.33
C LEU A 204 15.56 38.47 2.97
N LYS A 205 15.16 39.53 2.25
CA LYS A 205 13.78 39.68 1.75
C LYS A 205 13.36 38.55 0.81
N LEU A 206 14.25 38.08 -0.05
CA LEU A 206 13.97 36.92 -0.91
C LEU A 206 13.80 35.63 -0.10
N ALA A 207 14.62 35.44 0.93
CA ALA A 207 14.50 34.30 1.84
C ALA A 207 13.20 34.36 2.64
N GLU A 208 12.82 35.52 3.19
CA GLU A 208 11.55 35.73 3.88
C GLU A 208 10.34 35.43 2.99
N ASN A 209 10.35 35.91 1.74
CA ASN A 209 9.30 35.59 0.77
C ASN A 209 9.21 34.07 0.48
N LYS A 210 10.36 33.38 0.34
CA LYS A 210 10.37 31.92 0.16
C LYS A 210 9.81 31.19 1.39
N VAL A 211 10.16 31.64 2.60
CA VAL A 211 9.63 31.10 3.85
C VAL A 211 8.12 31.30 3.94
N GLU A 212 7.61 32.47 3.55
CA GLU A 212 6.18 32.74 3.54
C GLU A 212 5.43 31.86 2.52
N ILE A 213 5.99 31.65 1.33
CA ILE A 213 5.42 30.74 0.32
C ILE A 213 5.37 29.31 0.85
N VAL A 214 6.48 28.83 1.42
CA VAL A 214 6.54 27.47 2.01
C VAL A 214 5.56 27.33 3.17
N LYS A 215 5.41 28.37 4.00
CA LYS A 215 4.43 28.39 5.10
C LYS A 215 3.00 28.31 4.59
N LYS A 216 2.63 29.12 3.58
CA LYS A 216 1.31 29.06 2.94
C LYS A 216 1.05 27.69 2.31
N GLN A 217 2.06 27.09 1.69
CA GLN A 217 1.96 25.74 1.12
C GLN A 217 1.75 24.68 2.22
N ALA A 218 2.48 24.79 3.33
CA ALA A 218 2.33 23.88 4.47
C ALA A 218 0.96 24.01 5.14
N GLU A 219 0.46 25.24 5.32
CA GLU A 219 -0.88 25.51 5.84
C GLU A 219 -1.97 24.95 4.91
N GLY A 220 -1.83 25.14 3.59
CA GLY A 220 -2.74 24.57 2.60
C GLY A 220 -2.75 23.03 2.61
N GLN A 221 -1.57 22.39 2.74
CA GLN A 221 -1.47 20.94 2.87
C GLN A 221 -2.08 20.43 4.19
N SER A 222 -1.91 21.15 5.29
CA SER A 222 -2.50 20.82 6.59
C SER A 222 -4.03 20.90 6.55
N SER A 223 -4.58 21.94 5.92
CA SER A 223 -6.03 22.08 5.73
C SER A 223 -6.61 20.97 4.85
N ALA A 224 -5.95 20.62 3.75
CA ALA A 224 -6.35 19.50 2.90
C ALA A 224 -6.30 18.16 3.65
N PHE A 225 -5.30 17.98 4.51
CA PHE A 225 -5.19 16.80 5.36
C PHE A 225 -6.30 16.73 6.40
N MET A 226 -6.66 17.84 7.06
CA MET A 226 -7.81 17.88 7.97
C MET A 226 -9.12 17.53 7.26
N LYS A 227 -9.36 18.09 6.08
CA LYS A 227 -10.55 17.77 5.28
C LYS A 227 -10.61 16.29 4.90
N LEU A 228 -9.48 15.69 4.50
CA LEU A 228 -9.40 14.25 4.22
C LEU A 228 -9.64 13.39 5.47
N MET A 229 -9.21 13.84 6.64
CA MET A 229 -9.47 13.15 7.91
C MET A 229 -10.95 13.20 8.28
N ASP A 230 -11.63 14.32 8.03
CA ASP A 230 -13.07 14.46 8.24
C ASP A 230 -13.86 13.58 7.25
N GLU A 231 -13.55 13.64 5.95
CA GLU A 231 -14.15 12.78 4.92
C GLU A 231 -13.98 11.29 5.24
N LYS A 232 -12.80 10.89 5.72
CA LYS A 232 -12.54 9.51 6.16
C LYS A 232 -13.41 9.14 7.36
N THR A 233 -13.55 10.03 8.33
CA THR A 233 -14.36 9.80 9.54
C THR A 233 -15.84 9.66 9.18
N GLU A 234 -16.34 10.47 8.24
CA GLU A 234 -17.70 10.35 7.70
C GLU A 234 -17.90 9.05 6.93
N ALA A 235 -16.95 8.67 6.08
CA ALA A 235 -16.98 7.41 5.34
C ALA A 235 -17.00 6.19 6.29
N ASP A 236 -16.21 6.22 7.36
CA ASP A 236 -16.18 5.16 8.39
C ASP A 236 -17.53 5.07 9.14
N LYS A 237 -18.18 6.21 9.44
CA LYS A 237 -19.53 6.23 10.01
C LYS A 237 -20.57 5.64 9.04
N HIS A 238 -20.51 6.01 7.77
CA HIS A 238 -21.39 5.45 6.74
C HIS A 238 -21.21 3.93 6.62
N LEU A 239 -19.97 3.45 6.64
CA LEU A 239 -19.67 2.02 6.59
C LEU A 239 -20.21 1.26 7.82
N GLN A 240 -20.13 1.85 9.02
CA GLN A 240 -20.74 1.27 10.21
C GLN A 240 -22.27 1.22 10.09
N LEU A 241 -22.91 2.31 9.65
CA LEU A 241 -24.36 2.36 9.41
C LEU A 241 -24.82 1.28 8.43
N THR A 242 -24.12 1.12 7.30
CA THR A 242 -24.45 0.08 6.31
C THR A 242 -24.30 -1.32 6.88
N LYS A 243 -23.28 -1.57 7.74
CA LYS A 243 -23.13 -2.87 8.42
C LYS A 243 -24.30 -3.15 9.36
N THR A 244 -24.70 -2.18 10.18
CA THR A 244 -25.85 -2.33 11.09
C THR A 244 -27.15 -2.57 10.30
N GLN A 245 -27.35 -1.87 9.18
CA GLN A 245 -28.49 -2.10 8.29
C GLN A 245 -28.46 -3.52 7.69
N GLN A 246 -27.30 -4.00 7.25
CA GLN A 246 -27.13 -5.35 6.71
C GLN A 246 -27.47 -6.42 7.76
N GLU A 247 -27.01 -6.23 9.00
CA GLU A 247 -27.32 -7.13 10.12
C GLU A 247 -28.82 -7.14 10.44
N THR A 248 -29.46 -5.97 10.44
CA THR A 248 -30.91 -5.84 10.66
C THR A 248 -31.69 -6.56 9.55
N ILE A 249 -31.30 -6.37 8.28
CA ILE A 249 -31.94 -7.05 7.14
C ILE A 249 -31.76 -8.57 7.26
N ALA A 250 -30.57 -9.06 7.64
CA ALA A 250 -30.35 -10.49 7.84
C ALA A 250 -31.23 -11.06 8.96
N GLN A 251 -31.42 -10.31 10.05
CA GLN A 251 -32.30 -10.70 11.15
C GLN A 251 -33.77 -10.73 10.71
N GLN A 252 -34.23 -9.71 10.00
CA GLN A 252 -35.58 -9.67 9.41
C GLN A 252 -35.82 -10.81 8.42
N GLN A 253 -34.84 -11.16 7.58
CA GLN A 253 -34.94 -12.30 6.68
C GLN A 253 -35.10 -13.62 7.42
N LYS A 254 -34.40 -13.78 8.55
CA LYS A 254 -34.55 -14.96 9.41
C LYS A 254 -35.95 -15.02 10.02
N GLU A 255 -36.45 -13.92 10.56
CA GLU A 255 -37.80 -13.84 11.14
C GLU A 255 -38.88 -14.12 10.08
N ILE A 256 -38.76 -13.56 8.87
CA ILE A 256 -39.66 -13.87 7.75
C ILE A 256 -39.60 -15.35 7.39
N SER A 257 -38.44 -16.00 7.46
CA SER A 257 -38.31 -17.42 7.18
C SER A 257 -39.00 -18.29 8.25
N GLU A 258 -38.91 -17.89 9.52
CA GLU A 258 -39.59 -18.56 10.64
C GLU A 258 -41.10 -18.42 10.51
N LEU A 259 -41.60 -17.19 10.31
CA LEU A 259 -43.02 -16.93 10.08
C LEU A 259 -43.57 -17.67 8.85
N LYS A 260 -42.77 -17.82 7.79
CA LYS A 260 -43.16 -18.59 6.61
C LYS A 260 -43.31 -20.08 6.93
N ASN A 261 -42.40 -20.64 7.71
CA ASN A 261 -42.47 -22.03 8.15
C ASN A 261 -43.70 -22.26 9.05
N GLU A 262 -43.97 -21.35 9.98
CA GLU A 262 -45.17 -21.39 10.81
C GLU A 262 -46.44 -21.30 9.96
N ARG A 263 -46.49 -20.37 9.01
CA ARG A 263 -47.61 -20.24 8.06
C ARG A 263 -47.83 -21.53 7.26
N ASP A 264 -46.77 -22.16 6.76
CA ASP A 264 -46.86 -23.41 6.01
C ASP A 264 -47.32 -24.57 6.90
N ALA A 265 -46.87 -24.63 8.16
CA ALA A 265 -47.33 -25.62 9.15
C ALA A 265 -48.82 -25.44 9.50
N LEU A 266 -49.28 -24.22 9.80
CA LEU A 266 -50.69 -23.93 10.03
C LEU A 266 -51.54 -24.29 8.81
N LYS A 267 -51.06 -24.01 7.60
CA LYS A 267 -51.77 -24.38 6.37
C LYS A 267 -51.94 -25.89 6.22
N SER A 268 -50.90 -26.67 6.52
CA SER A 268 -50.98 -28.14 6.55
C SER A 268 -52.00 -28.60 7.59
N GLN A 269 -51.97 -28.01 8.79
CA GLN A 269 -52.90 -28.35 9.86
C GLN A 269 -54.36 -28.07 9.48
N ILE A 270 -54.63 -26.95 8.79
CA ILE A 270 -55.96 -26.62 8.26
C ILE A 270 -56.40 -27.66 7.22
N GLN A 271 -55.52 -28.06 6.29
CA GLN A 271 -55.83 -29.10 5.31
C GLN A 271 -56.17 -30.44 5.98
N ASP A 272 -55.44 -30.83 7.02
CA ASP A 272 -55.70 -32.06 7.77
C ASP A 272 -57.06 -32.00 8.47
N TYR A 273 -57.41 -30.85 9.07
CA TYR A 273 -58.73 -30.63 9.67
C TYR A 273 -59.84 -30.73 8.61
N ASP A 274 -59.70 -30.07 7.45
CA ASP A 274 -60.68 -30.12 6.35
C ASP A 274 -60.87 -31.56 5.85
N PHE A 275 -59.80 -32.35 5.76
CA PHE A 275 -59.86 -33.76 5.39
C PHE A 275 -60.63 -34.59 6.44
N MET A 276 -60.33 -34.42 7.73
CA MET A 276 -61.05 -35.10 8.81
C MET A 276 -62.54 -34.74 8.83
N PHE A 277 -62.90 -33.47 8.62
CA PHE A 277 -64.30 -33.04 8.52
C PHE A 277 -65.02 -33.66 7.32
N ALA A 278 -64.36 -33.75 6.16
CA ALA A 278 -64.91 -34.40 4.99
C ALA A 278 -65.14 -35.91 5.21
N GLU A 279 -64.20 -36.60 5.87
CA GLU A 279 -64.34 -38.01 6.21
C GLU A 279 -65.46 -38.25 7.24
N ALA A 280 -65.57 -37.39 8.25
CA ALA A 280 -66.63 -37.45 9.24
C ALA A 280 -68.01 -37.24 8.61
N LYS A 281 -68.15 -36.29 7.67
CA LYS A 281 -69.39 -36.07 6.93
C LYS A 281 -69.77 -37.30 6.09
N LYS A 282 -68.80 -37.91 5.42
CA LYS A 282 -69.02 -39.12 4.59
C LYS A 282 -69.43 -40.35 5.42
N LYS A 283 -69.06 -40.43 6.70
CA LYS A 283 -69.50 -41.50 7.61
C LYS A 283 -70.91 -41.29 8.18
N ALA A 284 -71.46 -40.09 8.06
CA ALA A 284 -72.77 -39.73 8.61
C ALA A 284 -73.92 -39.79 7.57
N GLU A 285 -73.59 -39.89 6.28
CA GLU A 285 -74.51 -40.17 5.16
C GLU A 285 -74.58 -41.68 4.88
#